data_AF-A0A347AME8-F1
#
_entry.id   AF-A0A347AME8-F1
#
_cell.length_a   1.000
_cell.length_b   1.000
_cell.length_c   1.000
_cell.angle_alpha   90.00
_cell.angle_beta   90.00
_cell.angle_gamma   90.00
#
_symmetry.space_group_name_H-M   'P 1'
#
loop_
_entity.id
_entity.type
_entity.pdbx_description
1 polymer ?
#
loop_
_entity_poly.entity_id
_entity_poly.type
_entity_poly.pdbx_seq_one_letter_code
_entity_poly.pdbx_strand_id
1 'polypeptide(L)'
;MSRAVKIILFLIFFVVFFEAGLFASYTIVTQQAPNPADLIEMQINGVTSLLNLGPKIATQKDITILNENEVVDALKAKTGIDGINLQSLKATTYQDTSADTITVNLTAMGYKDSQTGGTTGNASSGPIVIKSNETYSITATAVGTPKNKGVQIDVNSIVITATRVLYNS
;
A
#
# COMPACT_ATOMS: atom_id res chain seq x y z
N MET A 1 56.08 10.88 10.44
CA MET A 1 54.60 11.02 10.53
C MET A 1 54.09 10.43 11.83
N SER A 2 53.32 11.20 12.61
CA SER A 2 52.65 10.73 13.83
C SER A 2 51.67 9.60 13.52
N ARG A 3 51.48 8.66 14.47
CA ARG A 3 50.55 7.53 14.32
C ARG A 3 49.12 8.00 13.99
N ALA A 4 48.68 9.11 14.60
CA ALA A 4 47.37 9.71 14.32
C ALA A 4 47.26 10.23 12.88
N VAL A 5 48.31 10.85 12.36
CA VAL A 5 48.34 11.36 10.97
C VAL A 5 48.25 10.22 9.96
N LYS A 6 48.88 9.07 10.25
CA LYS A 6 48.77 7.88 9.39
C LYS A 6 47.35 7.31 9.37
N ILE A 7 46.66 7.30 10.51
CA ILE A 7 45.27 6.81 10.62
C ILE A 7 44.30 7.72 9.87
N ILE A 8 44.44 9.04 10.03
CA ILE A 8 43.60 10.01 9.32
C ILE A 8 43.82 9.91 7.81
N LEU A 9 45.08 9.81 7.38
CA LEU A 9 45.42 9.66 5.96
C LEU A 9 44.87 8.35 5.38
N PHE A 10 44.94 7.25 6.15
CA PHE A 10 44.33 5.98 5.76
C PHE A 10 42.81 6.08 5.64
N LEU A 11 42.13 6.77 6.56
CA LEU A 11 40.67 6.93 6.52
C LEU A 11 40.23 7.79 5.32
N ILE A 12 40.94 8.87 5.03
CA ILE A 12 40.68 9.69 3.83
C ILE A 12 40.88 8.86 2.56
N PHE A 13 41.95 8.07 2.49
CA PHE A 13 42.22 7.19 1.36
C PHE A 13 41.13 6.12 1.22
N PHE A 14 40.69 5.53 2.33
CA PHE A 14 39.61 4.56 2.34
C PHE A 14 38.30 5.14 1.79
N VAL A 15 37.90 6.35 2.21
CA VAL A 15 36.70 7.01 1.70
C VAL A 15 36.82 7.27 0.19
N VAL A 16 37.94 7.82 -0.28
CA VAL A 16 38.13 8.10 -1.71
C VAL A 16 38.08 6.83 -2.57
N PHE A 17 38.72 5.73 -2.11
CA PHE A 17 38.68 4.45 -2.82
C PHE A 17 37.33 3.77 -2.73
N PHE A 18 36.62 3.92 -1.62
CA PHE A 18 35.26 3.41 -1.44
C PHE A 18 34.29 4.09 -2.40
N GLU A 19 34.35 5.42 -2.54
CA GLU A 19 33.56 6.17 -3.52
C GLU A 19 33.85 5.69 -4.95
N ALA A 20 35.12 5.65 -5.36
CA ALA A 20 35.52 5.20 -6.69
C ALA A 20 35.09 3.75 -6.99
N GLY A 21 35.14 2.86 -5.99
CA GLY A 21 34.66 1.49 -6.09
C GLY A 21 33.14 1.39 -6.27
N LEU A 22 32.38 2.28 -5.61
CA LEU A 22 30.93 2.38 -5.79
C LEU A 22 30.57 2.90 -7.19
N PHE A 23 31.30 3.90 -7.69
CA PHE A 23 31.14 4.38 -9.07
C PHE A 23 31.39 3.26 -10.09
N ALA A 24 32.45 2.47 -9.90
CA ALA A 24 32.77 1.36 -10.80
C ALA A 24 31.71 0.25 -10.76
N SER A 25 31.22 -0.13 -9.57
CA SER A 25 30.19 -1.18 -9.45
C SER A 25 28.85 -0.76 -10.07
N TYR A 26 28.48 0.52 -9.96
CA TYR A 26 27.27 1.05 -10.62
C TYR A 26 27.35 0.88 -12.14
N THR A 27 28.47 1.25 -12.76
CA THR A 27 28.64 1.11 -14.22
C THR A 27 28.62 -0.33 -14.71
N ILE A 28 29.12 -1.27 -13.91
CA ILE A 28 29.14 -2.70 -14.25
C ILE A 28 27.72 -3.28 -14.25
N VAL A 29 26.86 -2.84 -13.34
CA VAL A 29 25.50 -3.38 -13.20
C VAL A 29 24.50 -2.67 -14.13
N THR A 30 24.64 -1.35 -14.33
CA THR A 30 23.64 -0.55 -15.06
C THR A 30 24.01 -0.28 -16.53
N GLN A 31 25.26 -0.53 -16.94
CA GLN A 31 25.82 -0.21 -18.27
C GLN A 31 25.58 1.26 -18.73
N GLN A 32 25.31 2.16 -17.80
CA GLN A 32 25.12 3.59 -18.05
C GLN A 32 26.18 4.41 -17.33
N ALA A 33 26.51 5.59 -17.88
CA ALA A 33 27.44 6.51 -17.25
C ALA A 33 26.90 6.94 -15.87
N PRO A 34 27.70 6.82 -14.79
CA PRO A 34 27.21 7.05 -13.44
C PRO A 34 27.01 8.56 -13.23
N ASN A 35 25.83 8.96 -12.81
CA ASN A 35 25.54 10.34 -12.42
C ASN A 35 25.92 10.54 -10.94
N PRO A 36 26.87 11.43 -10.61
CA PRO A 36 27.35 11.61 -9.23
C PRO A 36 26.26 12.12 -8.28
N ALA A 37 25.22 12.81 -8.78
CA ALA A 37 24.11 13.25 -7.94
C ALA A 37 23.29 12.08 -7.39
N ASP A 38 22.99 11.09 -8.23
CA ASP A 38 22.13 9.95 -7.87
C ASP A 38 22.82 9.00 -6.86
N LEU A 39 24.16 8.92 -6.90
CA LEU A 39 24.95 8.09 -6.00
C LEU A 39 25.08 8.70 -4.60
N ILE A 40 25.15 10.02 -4.50
CA ILE A 40 25.14 10.75 -3.21
C ILE A 40 23.79 10.58 -2.52
N GLU A 41 22.68 10.67 -3.24
CA GLU A 41 21.34 10.44 -2.67
C GLU A 41 21.17 9.01 -2.15
N MET A 42 21.68 8.01 -2.87
CA MET A 42 21.64 6.61 -2.45
C MET A 42 22.46 6.37 -1.16
N GLN A 43 23.62 7.02 -1.04
CA GLN A 43 24.45 6.95 0.16
C GLN A 43 23.82 7.68 1.36
N ILE A 44 23.23 8.86 1.16
CA ILE A 44 22.49 9.58 2.20
C ILE A 44 21.31 8.72 2.69
N ASN A 45 20.57 8.10 1.77
CA ASN A 45 19.46 7.19 2.12
C ASN A 45 19.94 5.92 2.86
N GLY A 46 21.08 5.35 2.47
CA GLY A 46 21.67 4.19 3.17
C GLY A 46 22.16 4.52 4.59
N VAL A 47 22.83 5.66 4.77
CA VAL A 47 23.35 6.11 6.07
C VAL A 47 22.22 6.56 7.00
N THR A 48 21.23 7.29 6.48
CA THR A 48 20.04 7.71 7.25
C THR A 48 19.18 6.52 7.68
N SER A 49 19.12 5.43 6.90
CA SER A 49 18.45 4.17 7.25
C SER A 49 19.15 3.40 8.37
N LEU A 50 20.47 3.49 8.50
CA LEU A 50 21.25 2.88 9.58
C LEU A 50 21.18 3.69 10.88
N LEU A 51 20.98 5.00 10.76
CA LEU A 51 20.95 5.96 11.88
C LEU A 51 19.54 6.39 12.30
N ASN A 52 18.47 5.78 11.75
CA ASN A 52 17.06 6.13 12.02
C ASN A 52 16.75 7.64 11.92
N LEU A 53 17.53 8.37 11.10
CA LEU A 53 17.40 9.82 10.89
C LEU A 53 16.61 10.15 9.60
N GLY A 54 15.95 9.15 9.00
CA GLY A 54 15.04 9.33 7.88
C GLY A 54 13.72 10.01 8.28
N PRO A 55 12.98 10.58 7.32
CA PRO A 55 11.71 11.24 7.60
C PRO A 55 10.79 10.24 8.29
N LYS A 56 10.19 10.66 9.41
CA LYS A 56 9.23 9.91 10.23
C LYS A 56 8.45 8.95 9.34
N ILE A 57 8.77 7.64 9.39
CA ILE A 57 8.03 6.61 8.66
C ILE A 57 6.56 6.88 9.00
N ALA A 58 5.79 7.32 8.01
CA ALA A 58 4.43 7.76 8.24
C ALA A 58 3.69 6.57 8.83
N THR A 59 3.45 6.62 10.13
CA THR A 59 2.96 5.47 10.88
C THR A 59 1.49 5.39 10.56
N GLN A 60 1.10 4.34 9.84
CA GLN A 60 -0.27 4.12 9.45
C GLN A 60 -1.12 3.95 10.72
N LYS A 61 -2.12 4.80 10.88
CA LYS A 61 -3.04 4.76 12.02
C LYS A 61 -4.34 4.08 11.60
N ASP A 62 -4.73 3.06 12.35
CA ASP A 62 -6.06 2.47 12.24
C ASP A 62 -7.10 3.48 12.72
N ILE A 63 -8.18 3.63 11.97
CA ILE A 63 -9.29 4.53 12.28
C ILE A 63 -10.62 3.79 12.20
N THR A 64 -11.51 4.09 13.15
CA THR A 64 -12.86 3.55 13.16
C THR A 64 -13.72 4.27 12.13
N ILE A 65 -14.40 3.53 11.26
CA ILE A 65 -15.36 4.08 10.30
C ILE A 65 -16.70 4.24 11.00
N LEU A 66 -17.35 5.39 10.86
CA LEU A 66 -18.65 5.65 11.49
C LEU A 66 -19.84 5.22 10.62
N ASN A 67 -19.66 5.15 9.30
CA ASN A 67 -20.68 4.81 8.31
C ASN A 67 -20.32 3.55 7.50
N GLU A 68 -19.99 2.45 8.20
CA GLU A 68 -19.52 1.20 7.57
C GLU A 68 -20.48 0.62 6.53
N ASN A 69 -21.79 0.67 6.80
CA ASN A 69 -22.82 0.15 5.88
C ASN A 69 -22.84 0.91 4.55
N GLU A 70 -22.81 2.25 4.60
CA GLU A 70 -22.81 3.10 3.40
C GLU A 70 -21.54 2.90 2.58
N VAL A 71 -20.39 2.77 3.26
CA VAL A 71 -19.10 2.48 2.63
C VAL A 71 -19.13 1.11 1.94
N VAL A 72 -19.71 0.09 2.57
CA VAL A 72 -19.88 -1.23 1.97
C VAL A 72 -20.79 -1.20 0.76
N ASP A 73 -21.91 -0.51 0.82
CA ASP A 73 -22.82 -0.38 -0.32
C ASP A 73 -22.14 0.32 -1.51
N ALA A 74 -21.39 1.39 -1.25
CA ALA A 74 -20.61 2.08 -2.26
C ALA A 74 -19.49 1.21 -2.85
N LEU A 75 -18.79 0.42 -2.01
CA LEU A 75 -17.75 -0.50 -2.46
C LEU A 75 -18.34 -1.62 -3.33
N LYS A 76 -19.48 -2.23 -2.94
CA LYS A 76 -20.18 -3.23 -3.75
C LYS A 76 -20.59 -2.65 -5.11
N ALA A 77 -21.20 -1.46 -5.12
CA ALA A 77 -21.62 -0.80 -6.35
C ALA A 77 -20.46 -0.51 -7.31
N LYS A 78 -19.28 -0.14 -6.78
CA LYS A 78 -18.08 0.18 -7.59
C LYS A 78 -17.28 -1.04 -8.03
N THR A 79 -17.33 -2.15 -7.29
CA THR A 79 -16.53 -3.35 -7.56
C THR A 79 -17.33 -4.48 -8.23
N GLY A 80 -18.66 -4.43 -8.18
CA GLY A 80 -19.53 -5.43 -8.81
C GLY A 80 -19.50 -6.81 -8.13
N ILE A 81 -19.15 -6.85 -6.84
CA ILE A 81 -19.18 -8.06 -6.00
C ILE A 81 -20.51 -8.14 -5.24
N ASP A 82 -20.91 -9.35 -4.85
CA ASP A 82 -22.22 -9.60 -4.24
C ASP A 82 -22.25 -9.30 -2.73
N GLY A 83 -21.11 -9.42 -2.04
CA GLY A 83 -21.04 -9.10 -0.62
C GLY A 83 -19.65 -8.72 -0.14
N ILE A 84 -19.60 -7.89 0.91
CA ILE A 84 -18.38 -7.48 1.61
C ILE A 84 -18.51 -7.88 3.07
N ASN A 85 -17.45 -8.46 3.64
CA ASN A 85 -17.39 -8.78 5.05
C ASN A 85 -17.03 -7.53 5.87
N LEU A 86 -18.00 -7.00 6.63
CA LEU A 86 -17.83 -5.86 7.52
C LEU A 86 -16.69 -6.05 8.55
N GLN A 87 -16.49 -7.26 9.06
CA GLN A 87 -15.42 -7.53 10.04
C GLN A 87 -14.01 -7.41 9.43
N SER A 88 -13.91 -7.55 8.11
CA SER A 88 -12.66 -7.41 7.37
C SER A 88 -12.39 -5.98 6.89
N LEU A 89 -13.40 -5.09 7.01
CA LEU A 89 -13.27 -3.70 6.61
C LEU A 89 -12.34 -2.97 7.58
N LYS A 90 -11.22 -2.48 7.06
CA LYS A 90 -10.25 -1.69 7.79
C LYS A 90 -10.01 -0.37 7.08
N ALA A 91 -9.99 0.69 7.86
CA ALA A 91 -9.62 2.02 7.40
C ALA A 91 -8.34 2.46 8.10
N THR A 92 -7.46 3.06 7.30
CA THR A 92 -6.15 3.48 7.77
C THR A 92 -5.77 4.82 7.15
N THR A 93 -5.03 5.65 7.88
CA THR A 93 -4.54 6.92 7.35
C THR A 93 -3.08 7.17 7.72
N TYR A 94 -2.40 7.92 6.88
CA TYR A 94 -1.07 8.47 7.15
C TYR A 94 -1.14 9.93 7.64
N GLN A 95 -2.32 10.55 7.57
CA GLN A 95 -2.53 11.95 7.91
C GLN A 95 -2.85 12.14 9.40
N ASP A 96 -2.68 13.35 9.89
CA ASP A 96 -3.10 13.70 11.24
C ASP A 96 -4.63 13.76 11.30
N THR A 97 -5.22 13.11 12.31
CA THR A 97 -6.67 13.08 12.55
C THR A 97 -7.23 14.43 13.01
N SER A 98 -6.36 15.42 13.20
CA SER A 98 -6.72 16.80 13.58
C SER A 98 -7.09 17.69 12.37
N ALA A 99 -6.92 17.20 11.14
CA ALA A 99 -7.27 17.93 9.92
C ALA A 99 -8.78 17.86 9.61
N ASP A 100 -9.33 18.87 8.95
CA ASP A 100 -10.76 18.93 8.59
C ASP A 100 -11.18 17.78 7.65
N THR A 101 -10.27 17.39 6.76
CA THR A 101 -10.44 16.27 5.83
C THR A 101 -9.16 15.46 5.77
N ILE A 102 -9.29 14.13 5.77
CA ILE A 102 -8.15 13.21 5.68
C ILE A 102 -8.38 12.18 4.57
N THR A 103 -7.30 11.76 3.92
CA THR A 103 -7.34 10.61 3.02
C THR A 103 -7.21 9.31 3.81
N VAL A 104 -8.07 8.37 3.49
CA VAL A 104 -8.20 7.07 4.14
C VAL A 104 -7.99 5.97 3.12
N ASN A 105 -7.14 5.00 3.46
CA ASN A 105 -6.99 3.75 2.74
C ASN A 105 -7.93 2.71 3.37
N LEU A 106 -8.82 2.18 2.55
CA LEU A 106 -9.81 1.17 2.88
C LEU A 106 -9.33 -0.18 2.35
N THR A 107 -9.39 -1.21 3.19
CA THR A 107 -9.13 -2.59 2.80
C THR A 107 -10.31 -3.43 3.26
N ALA A 108 -10.87 -4.27 2.38
CA ALA A 108 -11.97 -5.15 2.73
C ALA A 108 -11.88 -6.47 1.96
N MET A 109 -12.47 -7.52 2.52
CA MET A 109 -12.66 -8.79 1.84
C MET A 109 -14.10 -8.89 1.33
N GLY A 110 -14.23 -9.17 0.04
CA GLY A 110 -15.49 -9.39 -0.65
C GLY A 110 -15.63 -10.81 -1.14
N TYR A 111 -16.85 -11.18 -1.51
CA TYR A 111 -17.13 -12.42 -2.22
C TYR A 111 -18.07 -12.15 -3.38
N LYS A 112 -17.91 -12.95 -4.43
CA LYS A 112 -18.83 -13.03 -5.55
C LYS A 112 -19.45 -14.42 -5.58
N ASP A 113 -20.77 -14.47 -5.62
CA ASP A 113 -21.52 -15.71 -5.73
C ASP A 113 -21.68 -16.06 -7.21
N SER A 114 -21.24 -17.26 -7.56
CA SER A 114 -21.40 -17.79 -8.92
C SER A 114 -22.65 -18.65 -8.95
N GLN A 115 -23.80 -18.02 -9.18
CA GLN A 115 -25.03 -18.77 -9.45
C GLN A 115 -24.96 -19.34 -10.87
N THR A 116 -24.54 -20.61 -10.98
CA THR A 116 -24.72 -21.37 -12.22
C THR A 116 -25.94 -22.29 -12.07
N GLY A 117 -27.09 -21.81 -12.54
CA GLY A 117 -28.34 -22.58 -12.60
C GLY A 117 -29.56 -21.73 -12.25
N GLY A 118 -30.52 -21.63 -13.18
CA GLY A 118 -31.82 -20.99 -12.95
C GLY A 118 -32.05 -19.64 -13.65
N THR A 119 -31.44 -19.36 -14.79
CA THR A 119 -31.94 -18.28 -15.66
C THR A 119 -33.25 -18.72 -16.30
N THR A 120 -34.31 -17.93 -16.13
CA THR A 120 -35.59 -18.03 -16.84
C THR A 120 -35.37 -17.96 -18.34
N GLY A 121 -35.13 -19.11 -18.97
CA GLY A 121 -34.87 -19.21 -20.41
C GLY A 121 -34.11 -20.45 -20.87
N ASN A 122 -33.59 -21.30 -19.97
CA ASN A 122 -32.91 -22.53 -20.40
C ASN A 122 -33.57 -23.78 -19.81
N ALA A 123 -34.07 -24.63 -20.71
CA ALA A 123 -34.84 -25.83 -20.46
C ALA A 123 -33.97 -27.02 -19.98
N SER A 124 -33.25 -26.86 -18.87
CA SER A 124 -32.51 -27.95 -18.25
C SER A 124 -32.69 -27.94 -16.74
N SER A 125 -33.40 -28.96 -16.24
CA SER A 125 -33.66 -29.24 -14.82
C SER A 125 -32.41 -29.78 -14.11
N GLY A 126 -31.29 -29.06 -14.22
CA GLY A 126 -30.06 -29.40 -13.53
C GLY A 126 -30.12 -29.00 -12.05
N PRO A 127 -29.42 -29.73 -11.15
CA PRO A 127 -29.29 -29.32 -9.75
C PRO A 127 -28.66 -27.91 -9.68
N ILE A 128 -29.17 -27.07 -8.77
CA ILE A 128 -28.56 -25.78 -8.45
C ILE A 128 -27.20 -26.09 -7.82
N VAL A 129 -26.12 -25.75 -8.51
CA VAL A 129 -24.76 -25.90 -7.99
C VAL A 129 -24.33 -24.54 -7.45
N ILE A 130 -24.30 -24.39 -6.12
CA ILE A 130 -23.63 -23.27 -5.46
C ILE A 130 -22.14 -23.61 -5.44
N LYS A 131 -21.36 -23.00 -6.33
CA LYS A 131 -19.90 -23.20 -6.36
C LYS A 131 -19.23 -22.36 -5.27
N SER A 132 -18.03 -22.79 -4.90
CA SER A 132 -17.19 -22.09 -3.93
C SER A 132 -16.96 -20.64 -4.38
N ASN A 133 -17.20 -19.72 -3.45
CA ASN A 133 -17.24 -18.29 -3.66
C ASN A 133 -15.85 -17.74 -4.02
N GLU A 134 -15.77 -16.97 -5.10
CA GLU A 134 -14.54 -16.23 -5.40
C GLU A 134 -14.36 -15.17 -4.29
N THR A 135 -13.28 -15.27 -3.54
CA THR A 135 -12.96 -14.30 -2.48
C THR A 135 -12.07 -13.22 -3.07
N TYR A 136 -12.44 -11.96 -2.88
CA TYR A 136 -11.74 -10.79 -3.37
C TYR A 136 -11.15 -9.98 -2.22
N SER A 137 -9.92 -9.50 -2.38
CA SER A 137 -9.35 -8.42 -1.57
C SER A 137 -9.53 -7.11 -2.32
N ILE A 138 -10.24 -6.17 -1.71
CA ILE A 138 -10.47 -4.84 -2.26
C ILE A 138 -9.63 -3.86 -1.47
N THR A 139 -8.86 -3.04 -2.19
CA THR A 139 -8.19 -1.87 -1.64
C THR A 139 -8.72 -0.62 -2.35
N ALA A 140 -9.08 0.39 -1.57
CA ALA A 140 -9.65 1.63 -2.06
C ALA A 140 -9.09 2.83 -1.27
N THR A 141 -9.16 4.01 -1.87
CA THR A 141 -8.88 5.28 -1.21
C THR A 141 -10.16 6.10 -1.14
N ALA A 142 -10.32 6.87 -0.07
CA ALA A 142 -11.46 7.77 0.10
C ALA A 142 -11.06 8.99 0.93
N VAL A 143 -11.87 10.04 0.86
CA VAL A 143 -11.78 11.19 1.74
C VAL A 143 -12.77 11.01 2.87
N GLY A 144 -12.33 11.28 4.10
CA GLY A 144 -13.16 11.21 5.29
C GLY A 144 -13.02 12.46 6.15
N THR A 145 -14.10 12.79 6.86
CA THR A 145 -14.14 13.86 7.85
C THR A 145 -13.98 13.26 9.24
N PRO A 146 -12.92 13.61 9.99
CA PRO A 146 -12.76 13.17 11.38
C PRO A 146 -13.89 13.71 12.26
N LYS A 147 -14.40 12.85 13.14
CA LYS A 147 -15.39 13.16 14.19
C LYS A 147 -14.87 12.64 15.52
N ASN A 148 -15.48 13.06 16.62
CA ASN A 148 -15.03 12.74 18.00
C ASN A 148 -14.79 11.24 18.30
N LYS A 149 -15.37 10.31 17.52
CA LYS A 149 -15.30 8.86 17.77
C LYS A 149 -14.80 8.04 16.56
N GLY A 150 -14.31 8.68 15.50
CA GLY A 150 -13.92 7.98 14.28
C GLY A 150 -13.97 8.89 13.06
N VAL A 151 -14.04 8.32 11.88
CA VAL A 151 -14.04 9.05 10.62
C VAL A 151 -15.30 8.70 9.84
N GLN A 152 -16.01 9.72 9.39
CA GLN A 152 -17.11 9.54 8.45
C GLN A 152 -16.54 9.63 7.03
N ILE A 153 -16.69 8.56 6.26
CA ILE A 153 -16.16 8.47 4.89
C ILE A 153 -17.18 9.05 3.92
N ASP A 154 -16.73 9.91 2.99
CA ASP A 154 -17.56 10.33 1.86
C ASP A 154 -17.60 9.23 0.81
N VAL A 155 -18.75 8.58 0.67
CA VAL A 155 -18.98 7.47 -0.28
C VAL A 155 -18.73 7.85 -1.74
N ASN A 156 -18.91 9.12 -2.11
CA ASN A 156 -18.69 9.59 -3.47
C ASN A 156 -17.21 9.69 -3.82
N SER A 157 -16.37 9.94 -2.81
CA SER A 157 -14.92 10.07 -2.93
C SER A 157 -14.18 8.73 -3.02
N ILE A 158 -14.89 7.60 -2.88
CA ILE A 158 -14.28 6.26 -2.91
C ILE A 158 -13.75 5.96 -4.32
N VAL A 159 -12.46 5.67 -4.41
CA VAL A 159 -11.75 5.23 -5.61
C VAL A 159 -11.16 3.85 -5.33
N ILE A 160 -11.51 2.87 -6.17
CA ILE A 160 -10.95 1.51 -6.06
C ILE A 160 -9.53 1.55 -6.62
N THR A 161 -8.55 1.24 -5.77
CA THR A 161 -7.14 1.20 -6.16
C THR A 161 -6.78 -0.17 -6.74
N ALA A 162 -7.26 -1.24 -6.11
CA ALA A 162 -7.11 -2.60 -6.63
C ALA A 162 -8.23 -3.52 -6.16
N THR A 163 -8.49 -4.54 -6.98
CA THR A 163 -9.36 -5.67 -6.63
C THR A 163 -8.58 -6.93 -7.02
N ARG A 164 -8.25 -7.76 -6.03
CA ARG A 164 -7.41 -8.95 -6.21
C ARG A 164 -8.21 -10.18 -5.84
N VAL A 165 -8.23 -11.18 -6.73
CA VAL A 165 -8.81 -12.50 -6.40
C VAL A 165 -7.84 -13.22 -5.46
N LEU A 166 -8.30 -13.57 -4.27
CA LEU A 166 -7.54 -14.32 -3.27
C LEU A 166 -7.66 -15.82 -3.51
N TYR A 167 -8.88 -16.28 -3.81
CA TYR A 167 -9.18 -17.67 -4.10
C TYR A 167 -10.13 -17.72 -5.29
N ASN A 168 -9.71 -18.45 -6.32
CA ASN A 168 -10.54 -18.85 -7.45
C ASN A 168 -10.54 -20.38 -7.45
N SER A 169 -11.71 -21.00 -7.33
CA SER A 169 -11.89 -22.45 -7.21
C SER A 169 -12.90 -22.94 -8.22
#